data_AF-W1IPF2-F1
#
_entry.id   AF-W1IPF2-F1
#
_cell.length_a   1.000
_cell.length_b   1.000
_cell.length_c   1.000
_cell.angle_alpha   90.00
_cell.angle_beta   90.00
_cell.angle_gamma   90.00
#
_symmetry.space_group_name_H-M   'P 1'
#
loop_
_entity.id
_entity.type
_entity.pdbx_description
1 polymer ?
#
loop_
_entity_poly.entity_id
_entity_poly.type
_entity_poly.pdbx_seq_one_letter_code
_entity_poly.pdbx_strand_id
1 'polypeptide(L)'
;MAEAHMWAIDKPLTPSLVRDIIEGINAKLRELKANGYLIDGQCWYDDTVNSKDTLKAGKLYIDYDYTPIPPLENLLLRQRITDQYLMDFANRINS
;
A
#
# COMPACT_ATOMS: atom_id res chain seq x y z
N MET A 1 -4.36 -11.99 2.87
CA MET A 1 -3.43 -12.02 1.73
C MET A 1 -3.00 -13.45 1.42
N ALA A 2 -2.32 -14.15 2.36
CA ALA A 2 -1.89 -15.54 2.19
C ALA A 2 -3.04 -16.55 1.97
N GLU A 3 -4.13 -16.47 2.76
CA GLU A 3 -5.27 -17.39 2.61
C GLU A 3 -5.98 -17.29 1.25
N ALA A 4 -5.98 -16.11 0.62
CA ALA A 4 -6.61 -15.88 -0.69
C ALA A 4 -5.84 -16.53 -1.86
N HIS A 5 -4.61 -17.01 -1.63
CA HIS A 5 -3.74 -17.60 -2.66
C HIS A 5 -3.50 -19.10 -2.45
N MET A 6 -4.19 -19.73 -1.49
CA MET A 6 -4.12 -21.17 -1.24
C MET A 6 -4.50 -22.02 -2.46
N TRP A 7 -5.29 -21.47 -3.39
CA TRP A 7 -5.64 -22.12 -4.65
C TRP A 7 -4.44 -22.47 -5.53
N ALA A 8 -3.32 -21.75 -5.36
CA ALA A 8 -2.11 -21.94 -6.15
C ALA A 8 -1.20 -23.06 -5.60
N ILE A 9 -1.45 -23.52 -4.37
CA ILE A 9 -0.70 -24.63 -3.77
C ILE A 9 -0.97 -25.92 -4.55
N ASP A 10 0.04 -26.78 -4.65
CA ASP A 10 0.05 -28.05 -5.39
C ASP A 10 -0.19 -27.97 -6.90
N LYS A 11 -0.24 -26.75 -7.48
CA LYS A 11 -0.30 -26.57 -8.94
C LYS A 11 1.11 -26.63 -9.57
N PRO A 12 1.22 -27.02 -10.85
CA PRO A 12 2.48 -26.97 -11.58
C PRO A 12 3.07 -25.56 -11.59
N LEU A 13 4.34 -25.43 -11.19
CA LEU A 13 5.08 -24.17 -11.18
C LEU A 13 5.37 -23.71 -12.62
N THR A 14 4.44 -22.94 -13.19
CA THR A 14 4.54 -22.39 -14.54
C THR A 14 4.68 -20.87 -14.50
N PRO A 15 5.31 -20.24 -15.51
CA PRO A 15 5.39 -18.78 -15.59
C PRO A 15 4.02 -18.09 -15.58
N SER A 16 3.00 -18.72 -16.18
CA SER A 16 1.63 -18.20 -16.14
C SER A 16 1.06 -18.21 -14.74
N LEU A 17 1.23 -19.31 -13.98
CA LEU A 17 0.79 -19.37 -12.58
C LEU A 17 1.43 -18.27 -11.73
N VAL A 18 2.73 -18.05 -11.89
CA VAL A 18 3.46 -16.98 -11.16
C VAL A 18 2.88 -15.61 -11.51
N ARG A 19 2.62 -15.34 -12.79
CA ARG A 19 2.00 -14.08 -13.23
C ARG A 19 0.60 -13.90 -12.64
N ASP A 20 -0.23 -14.95 -12.68
CA ASP A 20 -1.59 -14.90 -12.14
C ASP A 20 -1.59 -14.59 -10.63
N ILE A 21 -0.65 -15.17 -9.87
CA ILE A 21 -0.46 -14.86 -8.45
C ILE A 21 -0.10 -13.38 -8.26
N ILE A 22 0.89 -12.87 -8.99
CA ILE A 22 1.36 -11.48 -8.87
C ILE A 22 0.23 -10.50 -9.24
N GLU A 23 -0.52 -10.79 -10.30
CA GLU A 23 -1.67 -9.97 -10.72
C GLU A 23 -2.78 -9.99 -9.67
N GLY A 24 -3.07 -11.15 -9.08
CA GLY A 24 -4.04 -11.30 -7.99
C GLY A 24 -3.66 -10.49 -6.74
N ILE A 25 -2.40 -10.57 -6.30
CA ILE A 25 -1.90 -9.79 -5.15
C ILE A 25 -1.96 -8.29 -5.46
N ASN A 26 -1.47 -7.87 -6.62
CA ASN A 26 -1.51 -6.45 -7.02
C ASN A 26 -2.95 -5.93 -7.14
N ALA A 27 -3.90 -6.75 -7.63
CA ALA A 27 -5.31 -6.37 -7.64
C ALA A 27 -5.83 -6.13 -6.21
N LYS A 28 -5.46 -6.97 -5.25
CA LYS A 28 -5.86 -6.78 -3.84
C LYS A 28 -5.21 -5.55 -3.21
N LEU A 29 -3.94 -5.28 -3.49
CA LEU A 29 -3.25 -4.08 -3.00
C LEU A 29 -3.89 -2.80 -3.55
N ARG A 30 -4.27 -2.78 -4.84
CA ARG A 30 -5.04 -1.67 -5.42
C ARG A 30 -6.40 -1.48 -4.75
N GLU A 31 -7.11 -2.57 -4.45
CA GLU A 31 -8.39 -2.51 -3.72
C GLU A 31 -8.21 -1.89 -2.32
N LEU A 32 -7.17 -2.32 -1.58
CA LEU A 32 -6.89 -1.77 -0.25
C LEU A 32 -6.47 -0.30 -0.28
N LYS A 33 -5.72 0.11 -1.30
CA LYS A 33 -5.38 1.52 -1.55
C LYS A 33 -6.65 2.34 -1.84
N ALA A 34 -7.51 1.85 -2.73
CA ALA A 34 -8.78 2.51 -3.06
C ALA A 34 -9.71 2.65 -1.84
N ASN A 35 -9.69 1.68 -0.93
CA ASN A 35 -10.47 1.69 0.30
C ASN A 35 -9.81 2.50 1.45
N GLY A 36 -8.65 3.13 1.20
CA GLY A 36 -7.97 3.97 2.19
C GLY A 36 -7.30 3.21 3.34
N TYR A 37 -6.98 1.92 3.14
CA TYR A 37 -6.20 1.15 4.13
C TYR A 37 -4.69 1.29 3.90
N LEU A 38 -4.28 1.50 2.65
CA LEU A 38 -2.88 1.63 2.25
C LEU A 38 -2.62 2.97 1.57
N ILE A 39 -1.42 3.52 1.78
CA ILE A 39 -0.86 4.60 0.96
C ILE A 39 -0.50 4.03 -0.41
N ASP A 40 0.29 2.95 -0.43
CA ASP A 40 0.64 2.21 -1.63
C ASP A 40 1.12 0.78 -1.32
N GLY A 41 1.33 -0.02 -2.36
CA GLY A 41 2.01 -1.31 -2.27
C GLY A 41 2.10 -2.00 -3.62
N GLN A 42 3.15 -2.80 -3.82
CA GLN A 42 3.39 -3.52 -5.06
C GLN A 42 3.86 -4.95 -4.78
N CYS A 43 3.52 -5.86 -5.68
CA CYS A 43 4.03 -7.23 -5.71
C CYS A 43 4.77 -7.50 -7.03
N TRP A 44 5.91 -8.19 -6.95
CA TRP A 44 6.73 -8.54 -8.11
C TRP A 44 7.47 -9.88 -7.94
N TYR A 45 8.10 -10.34 -9.02
CA TYR A 45 8.98 -11.49 -9.02
C TYR A 45 10.43 -11.01 -9.00
N ASP A 46 11.21 -11.48 -8.04
CA ASP A 46 12.66 -11.25 -7.97
C ASP A 46 13.42 -12.50 -8.43
N ASP A 47 14.20 -12.38 -9.50
CA ASP A 47 14.99 -13.47 -10.07
C ASP A 47 16.29 -13.74 -9.28
N THR A 48 16.72 -12.79 -8.44
CA THR A 48 17.89 -12.95 -7.57
C THR A 48 17.59 -13.87 -6.38
N VAL A 49 16.32 -13.89 -5.93
CA VAL A 49 15.85 -14.76 -4.83
C VAL A 49 15.40 -16.13 -5.37
N ASN A 50 14.77 -16.16 -6.55
CA ASN A 50 14.27 -17.37 -7.18
C ASN A 50 15.29 -18.03 -8.10
N SER A 51 16.41 -18.47 -7.50
CA SER A 51 17.44 -19.22 -8.20
C SER A 51 16.91 -20.53 -8.82
N LYS A 52 17.66 -21.09 -9.78
CA LYS A 52 17.33 -22.37 -10.42
C LYS A 52 17.14 -23.51 -9.42
N ASP A 53 17.97 -23.57 -8.38
CA ASP A 53 17.90 -24.65 -7.38
C ASP A 53 16.69 -24.47 -6.46
N THR A 54 16.31 -23.23 -6.16
CA THR A 54 15.06 -22.89 -5.45
C THR A 54 13.84 -23.40 -6.20
N LEU A 55 13.73 -23.07 -7.49
CA LEU A 55 12.58 -23.45 -8.32
C LEU A 55 12.52 -24.96 -8.54
N LYS A 56 13.67 -25.63 -8.71
CA LYS A 56 13.74 -27.10 -8.79
C LYS A 56 13.25 -27.79 -7.54
N ALA A 57 13.44 -27.18 -6.38
CA ALA A 57 12.92 -27.67 -5.11
C ALA A 57 11.42 -27.41 -4.93
N GLY A 58 10.73 -26.87 -5.95
CA GLY A 58 9.30 -26.54 -5.88
C GLY A 58 9.00 -25.33 -5.00
N LYS A 59 10.02 -24.52 -4.68
CA LYS A 59 9.87 -23.31 -3.86
C LYS A 59 9.75 -22.09 -4.75
N LEU A 60 8.87 -21.18 -4.37
CA LEU A 60 8.64 -19.92 -5.04
C LEU A 60 8.57 -18.83 -3.97
N TYR A 61 9.36 -17.77 -4.15
CA TYR A 61 9.27 -16.54 -3.38
C TYR A 61 8.63 -15.47 -4.25
N ILE A 62 7.66 -14.76 -3.67
CA ILE A 62 7.02 -13.61 -4.30
C ILE A 62 7.17 -12.46 -3.34
N ASP A 63 7.86 -11.42 -3.79
CA ASP A 63 8.13 -10.24 -2.98
C ASP A 63 6.98 -9.24 -3.13
N TYR A 64 6.69 -8.56 -2.02
CA TYR A 64 5.75 -7.48 -2.00
C TYR A 64 6.09 -6.49 -0.90
N ASP A 65 5.79 -5.23 -1.15
CA ASP A 65 5.83 -4.16 -0.17
C ASP A 65 4.46 -3.50 -0.04
N TYR A 66 4.22 -2.85 1.10
CA TYR A 66 3.09 -1.97 1.29
C TYR A 66 3.34 -0.99 2.42
N THR A 67 2.69 0.16 2.35
CA THR A 67 2.68 1.15 3.43
C THR A 67 1.24 1.38 3.89
N PRO A 68 0.88 1.00 5.14
CA PRO A 68 -0.46 1.29 5.68
C PRO A 68 -0.64 2.79 5.93
N ILE A 69 -1.88 3.26 5.91
CA ILE A 69 -2.17 4.63 6.34
C ILE A 69 -1.97 4.72 7.87
N PRO A 70 -1.08 5.60 8.37
CA PRO A 70 -0.86 5.72 9.80
C PRO A 70 -2.06 6.39 10.48
N PRO A 71 -2.45 5.94 11.68
CA PRO A 71 -3.47 6.62 12.46
C PRO A 71 -2.96 7.99 12.94
N LEU A 72 -3.84 9.00 12.94
CA LEU A 72 -3.56 10.29 13.59
C LEU A 72 -3.74 10.15 15.11
N GLU A 73 -2.80 9.48 15.76
CA GLU A 73 -2.88 9.20 17.21
C GLU A 73 -2.73 10.45 18.08
N ASN A 74 -1.98 11.45 17.60
CA ASN A 74 -1.74 12.68 18.34
C ASN A 74 -1.89 13.93 17.47
N LEU A 75 -3.06 14.56 17.54
CA LEU A 75 -3.32 15.85 16.92
C LEU A 75 -3.02 16.98 17.92
N LEU A 76 -2.00 17.79 17.62
CA LEU A 76 -1.63 18.96 18.43
C LEU A 76 -1.98 20.26 17.69
N LEU A 77 -2.77 21.11 18.35
CA LEU A 77 -3.09 22.44 17.83
C LEU A 77 -2.08 23.47 18.34
N ARG A 78 -1.55 24.29 17.42
CA ARG A 78 -0.66 25.42 17.75
C ARG A 78 -1.42 26.73 17.64
N GLN A 79 -1.85 27.26 18.77
CA GLN A 79 -2.52 28.55 18.83
C GLN A 79 -1.50 29.69 18.70
N ARG A 80 -1.89 30.76 18.00
CA ARG A 80 -1.19 32.04 17.98
C ARG A 80 -2.20 33.16 18.22
N ILE A 81 -1.85 34.08 19.10
CA ILE A 81 -2.59 35.34 19.29
C ILE A 81 -2.06 36.32 18.24
N THR A 82 -2.95 37.03 17.53
CA THR A 82 -2.57 37.99 16.49
C THR A 82 -3.57 39.14 16.42
N ASP A 83 -3.03 40.34 16.20
CA ASP A 83 -3.79 41.57 16.00
C ASP A 83 -3.98 41.90 14.52
N GLN A 84 -3.48 41.06 13.60
CA GLN A 84 -3.57 41.27 12.14
C GLN A 84 -5.01 41.49 11.66
N TYR A 85 -5.99 40.89 12.35
CA TYR A 85 -7.40 41.03 12.03
C TYR A 85 -8.02 42.36 12.49
N LEU A 86 -7.34 43.10 13.37
CA LEU A 86 -7.76 44.44 13.77
C LEU A 86 -7.49 45.48 12.68
N MET A 87 -6.56 45.20 11.76
CA MET A 87 -6.19 46.13 10.68
C MET A 87 -7.33 46.39 9.69
N ASP A 88 -8.22 45.41 9.50
CA ASP A 88 -9.34 45.49 8.57
C ASP A 88 -10.69 45.67 9.31
N PHE A 89 -10.63 45.95 10.61
CA PHE A 89 -11.80 46.01 11.49
C PHE A 89 -12.82 47.07 11.04
N ALA A 90 -12.35 48.27 10.67
CA ALA A 90 -13.21 49.35 10.21
C ALA A 90 -13.89 49.04 8.87
N ASN A 91 -13.22 48.34 7.96
CA ASN A 91 -13.80 47.96 6.67
C ASN A 91 -14.91 46.91 6.84
N ARG A 92 -14.79 46.01 7.82
CA ARG A 92 -15.80 44.99 8.15
C ARG A 92 -17.07 45.53 8.81
N ILE A 93 -17.02 46.73 9.40
CA ILE A 93 -18.21 47.38 9.99
C ILE A 93 -19.06 48.03 8.90
N ASN A 94 -18.44 48.52 7.83
CA ASN A 94 -19.09 49.36 6.83
C ASN A 94 -19.55 48.60 5.57
N SER A 95 -19.42 47.27 5.56
CA SER A 95 -19.84 46.36 4.48
C SER A 95 -21.17 45.68 4.77
#